data_AF-A0A1T4XT14-F1
#
_entry.id   AF-A0A1T4XT14-F1
#
_cell.length_a   1.000
_cell.length_b   1.000
_cell.length_c   1.000
_cell.angle_alpha   90.00
_cell.angle_beta   90.00
_cell.angle_gamma   90.00
#
_symmetry.space_group_name_H-M   'P 1'
#
loop_
_entity.id
_entity.type
_entity.pdbx_description
1 polymer ?
#
loop_
_entity_poly.entity_id
_entity_poly.type
_entity_poly.pdbx_seq_one_letter_code
_entity_poly.pdbx_strand_id
1 'polypeptide(L)'
;MSIFDIVATLVLAVVLVAFAVQGTGELAQMQTATDDYIQCETLARQLQSGSDYLIEQVRMYTATGQREYMDNYFEELNTTRRRENALEYFAEHYGDTDAFTLLKSAMTTSQNLSYTDRANPGESIFKDADEALYRVKQNGKHGCGFY
;
A
#
# COMPACT_ATOMS: atom_id res chain seq x y z
N MET A 1 -24.69 -15.80 56.64
CA MET A 1 -23.72 -14.95 55.92
C MET A 1 -23.18 -13.96 56.93
N SER A 2 -21.90 -14.05 57.27
CA SER A 2 -21.31 -13.21 58.32
C SER A 2 -21.02 -11.81 57.78
N ILE A 3 -21.06 -10.78 58.63
CA ILE A 3 -20.72 -9.39 58.24
C ILE A 3 -19.30 -9.32 57.64
N PHE A 4 -18.40 -10.19 58.09
CA PHE A 4 -17.05 -10.32 57.56
C PHE A 4 -17.02 -10.76 56.09
N ASP A 5 -17.91 -11.66 55.67
CA ASP A 5 -17.99 -12.13 54.28
C ASP A 5 -18.45 -11.00 53.34
N ILE A 6 -19.36 -10.15 53.83
CA ILE A 6 -19.88 -8.99 53.09
C ILE A 6 -18.77 -7.94 52.91
N VAL A 7 -17.97 -7.69 53.94
CA VAL A 7 -16.86 -6.74 53.84
C VAL A 7 -15.76 -7.28 52.92
N ALA A 8 -15.42 -8.56 53.03
CA ALA A 8 -14.40 -9.18 52.18
C ALA A 8 -14.79 -9.16 50.69
N THR A 9 -16.06 -9.45 50.39
CA THR A 9 -16.58 -9.39 49.00
C THR A 9 -16.60 -7.97 48.45
N LEU A 10 -16.96 -6.96 49.26
CA LEU A 10 -16.89 -5.55 48.85
C LEU A 10 -15.46 -5.09 48.54
N VAL A 11 -14.50 -5.45 49.38
CA VAL A 11 -13.08 -5.10 49.14
C VAL A 11 -12.56 -5.77 47.87
N LEU A 12 -12.86 -7.06 47.68
CA LEU A 12 -12.47 -7.79 46.47
C LEU A 12 -13.09 -7.17 45.21
N ALA A 13 -14.36 -6.77 45.26
CA ALA A 13 -15.04 -6.13 44.15
C ALA A 13 -14.38 -4.80 43.76
N VAL A 14 -14.03 -3.97 44.74
CA VAL A 14 -13.33 -2.69 44.49
C VAL A 14 -11.96 -2.92 43.85
N VAL A 15 -11.22 -3.92 44.33
CA VAL A 15 -9.92 -4.29 43.75
C VAL A 15 -10.06 -4.76 42.30
N LEU A 16 -11.05 -5.62 42.01
CA LEU A 16 -11.31 -6.10 40.64
C LEU A 16 -11.70 -4.97 39.70
N VAL A 17 -12.51 -4.02 40.16
CA VAL A 17 -12.88 -2.83 39.36
C VAL A 17 -11.65 -1.97 39.09
N ALA A 18 -10.78 -1.76 40.08
CA ALA A 18 -9.54 -1.00 39.88
C ALA A 18 -8.59 -1.68 38.86
N PHE A 19 -8.43 -3.00 38.94
CA PHE A 19 -7.66 -3.78 37.96
C PHE A 19 -8.30 -3.74 36.56
N ALA A 20 -9.63 -3.81 36.46
CA ALA A 20 -10.32 -3.72 35.18
C ALA A 20 -10.10 -2.34 34.53
N VAL A 21 -10.18 -1.25 35.29
CA VAL A 21 -9.96 0.12 34.80
C VAL A 21 -8.50 0.33 34.37
N GLN A 22 -7.52 -0.24 35.07
CA GLN A 22 -6.11 -0.19 34.65
C GLN A 22 -5.85 -1.05 33.40
N GLY A 23 -6.45 -2.24 33.32
CA GLY A 23 -6.31 -3.15 32.17
C GLY A 23 -6.95 -2.61 30.88
N THR A 24 -7.99 -1.78 30.97
CA THR A 24 -8.59 -1.13 29.78
C THR A 24 -7.66 -0.12 29.09
N GLY A 25 -6.65 0.42 29.79
CA GLY A 25 -5.68 1.34 29.20
C GLY A 25 -4.69 0.68 28.24
N GLU A 26 -4.28 -0.57 28.51
CA GLU A 26 -3.40 -1.34 27.62
C GLU A 26 -4.15 -1.95 26.44
N LEU A 27 -5.42 -2.32 26.63
CA LEU A 27 -6.29 -2.81 25.54
C LEU A 27 -6.56 -1.73 24.49
N ALA A 28 -6.65 -0.46 24.89
CA ALA A 28 -6.80 0.66 23.97
C ALA A 28 -5.56 0.81 23.05
N GLN A 29 -4.34 0.66 23.58
CA GLN A 29 -3.12 0.66 22.77
C GLN A 29 -3.05 -0.56 21.84
N MET A 30 -3.51 -1.72 22.33
CA MET A 30 -3.58 -2.94 21.51
C MET A 30 -4.59 -2.81 20.35
N GLN A 31 -5.73 -2.15 20.58
CA GLN A 31 -6.71 -1.86 19.53
C GLN A 31 -6.15 -0.88 18.50
N THR A 32 -5.53 0.22 18.92
CA THR A 32 -4.90 1.18 17.99
C THR A 32 -3.82 0.53 17.13
N ALA A 33 -2.94 -0.29 17.73
CA ALA A 33 -1.91 -1.00 16.98
C ALA A 33 -2.49 -2.05 16.01
N THR A 34 -3.63 -2.67 16.36
CA THR A 34 -4.29 -3.66 15.48
C THR A 34 -4.96 -2.97 14.30
N ASP A 35 -5.65 -1.86 14.53
CA ASP A 35 -6.29 -1.08 13.46
C ASP A 35 -5.25 -0.52 12.50
N ASP A 36 -4.17 0.09 13.01
CA ASP A 36 -3.07 0.61 12.19
C ASP A 36 -2.44 -0.51 11.34
N TYR A 37 -2.25 -1.70 11.92
CA TYR A 37 -1.72 -2.85 11.21
C TYR A 37 -2.65 -3.30 10.06
N ILE A 38 -3.95 -3.44 10.30
CA ILE A 38 -4.93 -3.89 9.28
C ILE A 38 -4.98 -2.88 8.12
N GLN A 39 -4.94 -1.59 8.41
CA GLN A 39 -4.99 -0.56 7.37
C GLN A 39 -3.69 -0.51 6.57
N CYS A 40 -2.54 -0.63 7.24
CA CYS A 40 -1.23 -0.76 6.61
C CYS A 40 -1.20 -1.96 5.65
N GLU A 41 -1.69 -3.13 6.09
CA GLU A 41 -1.78 -4.33 5.26
C GLU A 41 -2.67 -4.10 4.03
N THR A 42 -3.81 -3.43 4.21
CA THR A 42 -4.74 -3.14 3.11
C THR A 42 -4.12 -2.17 2.10
N LEU A 43 -3.46 -1.11 2.57
CA LEU A 43 -2.75 -0.17 1.71
C LEU A 43 -1.62 -0.87 0.95
N ALA A 44 -0.79 -1.65 1.65
CA ALA A 44 0.30 -2.40 1.04
C ALA A 44 -0.20 -3.33 -0.08
N ARG A 45 -1.33 -4.02 0.14
CA ARG A 45 -1.95 -4.86 -0.90
C ARG A 45 -2.47 -4.06 -2.09
N GLN A 46 -3.13 -2.92 -1.87
CA GLN A 46 -3.62 -2.09 -2.97
C GLN A 46 -2.46 -1.49 -3.77
N LEU A 47 -1.40 -1.05 -3.08
CA LEU A 47 -0.17 -0.58 -3.71
C LEU A 47 0.51 -1.66 -4.54
N GLN A 48 0.68 -2.85 -3.94
CA GLN A 48 1.31 -4.00 -4.58
C GLN A 48 0.51 -4.45 -5.80
N SER A 49 -0.81 -4.60 -5.67
CA SER A 49 -1.66 -5.03 -6.79
C SER A 49 -1.66 -4.04 -7.96
N GLY A 50 -1.63 -2.73 -7.69
CA GLY A 50 -1.46 -1.71 -8.74
C GLY A 50 -0.09 -1.81 -9.44
N SER A 51 0.97 -2.04 -8.66
CA SER A 51 2.33 -2.25 -9.20
C SER A 51 2.42 -3.53 -10.04
N ASP A 52 1.94 -4.65 -9.51
CA ASP A 52 1.95 -5.95 -10.17
C ASP A 52 1.15 -5.91 -11.48
N TYR A 53 0.01 -5.21 -11.47
CA TYR A 53 -0.79 -5.00 -12.68
C TYR A 53 0.01 -4.28 -13.77
N LEU A 54 0.68 -3.16 -13.43
CA LEU A 54 1.48 -2.40 -14.38
C LEU A 54 2.64 -3.23 -14.95
N ILE A 55 3.35 -3.97 -14.09
CA ILE A 55 4.41 -4.89 -14.50
C ILE A 55 3.86 -5.95 -15.46
N GLU A 56 2.71 -6.53 -15.14
CA GLU A 56 2.10 -7.58 -15.95
C GLU A 56 1.66 -7.05 -17.32
N GLN A 57 1.10 -5.84 -17.41
CA GLN A 57 0.75 -5.23 -18.71
C GLN A 57 2.00 -5.02 -19.60
N VAL A 58 3.09 -4.52 -19.02
CA VAL A 58 4.37 -4.38 -19.74
C VAL A 58 4.89 -5.75 -20.19
N ARG A 59 4.83 -6.76 -19.31
CA ARG A 59 5.30 -8.11 -19.61
C ARG A 59 4.48 -8.77 -20.72
N MET A 60 3.16 -8.67 -20.66
CA MET A 60 2.28 -9.24 -21.69
C MET A 60 2.42 -8.51 -23.02
N TYR A 61 2.61 -7.19 -23.01
CA TYR A 61 2.91 -6.43 -24.23
C TYR A 61 4.23 -6.87 -24.87
N THR A 62 5.30 -6.97 -24.09
CA THR A 62 6.62 -7.38 -24.60
C THR A 62 6.62 -8.81 -25.12
N ALA A 63 5.86 -9.72 -24.47
CA ALA A 63 5.77 -11.12 -24.88
C ALA A 63 4.89 -11.34 -26.12
N THR A 64 3.82 -10.57 -26.29
CA THR A 64 2.79 -10.85 -27.33
C THR A 64 2.72 -9.80 -28.44
N GLY A 65 3.21 -8.59 -28.20
CA GLY A 65 3.06 -7.43 -29.09
C GLY A 65 1.63 -6.89 -29.22
N GLN A 66 0.66 -7.43 -28.46
CA GLN A 66 -0.74 -7.01 -28.55
C GLN A 66 -0.95 -5.64 -27.90
N ARG A 67 -1.46 -4.66 -28.67
CA ARG A 67 -1.66 -3.27 -28.20
C ARG A 67 -2.61 -3.12 -27.02
N GLU A 68 -3.54 -4.06 -26.83
CA GLU A 68 -4.47 -4.05 -25.71
C GLU A 68 -3.74 -3.92 -24.36
N TYR A 69 -2.64 -4.66 -24.15
CA TYR A 69 -1.86 -4.58 -22.91
C TYR A 69 -1.18 -3.21 -22.74
N MET A 70 -0.70 -2.61 -23.83
CA MET A 70 -0.14 -1.26 -23.79
C MET A 70 -1.21 -0.21 -23.47
N ASP A 71 -2.39 -0.31 -24.08
CA ASP A 71 -3.47 0.63 -23.81
C ASP A 71 -4.00 0.48 -22.37
N ASN A 72 -4.11 -0.75 -21.86
CA ASN A 72 -4.45 -1.02 -20.46
C ASN A 72 -3.41 -0.47 -19.48
N TYR A 73 -2.11 -0.53 -19.81
CA TYR A 73 -1.05 0.09 -19.02
C TYR A 73 -1.25 1.61 -18.90
N PHE A 74 -1.47 2.29 -20.02
CA PHE A 74 -1.71 3.73 -20.02
C PHE A 74 -3.04 4.11 -19.36
N GLU A 75 -4.07 3.27 -19.49
CA GLU A 75 -5.35 3.47 -18.82
C GLU A 75 -5.21 3.35 -17.29
N GLU A 76 -4.40 2.40 -16.80
CA GLU A 76 -4.09 2.31 -15.38
C GLU A 76 -3.31 3.53 -14.89
N LEU A 77 -2.29 3.99 -15.65
CA LEU A 77 -1.47 5.13 -15.25
C LEU A 77 -2.21 6.46 -15.27
N ASN A 78 -3.09 6.68 -16.25
CA ASN A 78 -3.69 8.00 -16.47
C ASN A 78 -5.12 8.11 -15.94
N THR A 79 -5.89 7.02 -16.01
CA THR A 79 -7.32 7.05 -15.70
C THR A 79 -7.62 6.32 -14.39
N THR A 80 -7.30 5.02 -14.32
CA THR A 80 -7.74 4.17 -13.20
C THR A 80 -6.96 4.46 -11.92
N ARG A 81 -5.64 4.63 -12.02
CA ARG A 81 -4.75 5.09 -10.95
C ARG A 81 -5.00 4.43 -9.60
N ARG A 82 -5.19 3.10 -9.57
CA ARG A 82 -5.63 2.38 -8.35
C ARG A 82 -4.69 2.62 -7.18
N ARG A 83 -3.39 2.63 -7.47
CA ARG A 83 -2.34 2.86 -6.48
C ARG A 83 -2.43 4.27 -5.88
N GLU A 84 -2.60 5.29 -6.70
CA GLU A 84 -2.74 6.68 -6.27
C GLU A 84 -4.04 6.91 -5.52
N ASN A 85 -5.16 6.40 -6.04
CA ASN A 85 -6.46 6.53 -5.41
C ASN A 85 -6.48 5.86 -4.03
N ALA A 86 -5.82 4.71 -3.89
CA ALA A 86 -5.59 4.06 -2.61
C ALA A 86 -4.79 4.98 -1.67
N LEU A 87 -3.63 5.47 -2.12
CA LEU A 87 -2.79 6.36 -1.31
C LEU A 87 -3.53 7.63 -0.86
N GLU A 88 -4.34 8.22 -1.72
CA GLU A 88 -5.12 9.42 -1.42
C GLU A 88 -6.21 9.11 -0.38
N TYR A 89 -6.98 8.04 -0.59
CA TYR A 89 -7.98 7.58 0.38
C TYR A 89 -7.36 7.31 1.76
N PHE A 90 -6.23 6.58 1.80
CA PHE A 90 -5.54 6.27 3.05
C PHE A 90 -4.88 7.49 3.69
N ALA A 91 -4.35 8.43 2.91
CA ALA A 91 -3.81 9.67 3.44
C ALA A 91 -4.88 10.53 4.12
N GLU A 92 -6.08 10.61 3.53
CA GLU A 92 -7.19 11.39 4.06
C GLU A 92 -7.73 10.82 5.38
N HIS A 93 -7.76 9.49 5.52
CA HIS A 93 -8.39 8.83 6.66
C HIS A 93 -7.40 8.38 7.74
N TYR A 94 -6.13 8.13 7.38
CA TYR A 94 -5.13 7.44 8.23
C TYR A 94 -3.69 7.97 8.05
N GLY A 95 -3.53 9.17 7.49
CA GLY A 95 -2.23 9.70 7.06
C GLY A 95 -1.20 9.98 8.16
N ASP A 96 -1.61 10.09 9.42
CA ASP A 96 -0.74 10.39 10.56
C ASP A 96 -0.04 9.15 11.15
N THR A 97 -0.23 7.97 10.58
CA THR A 97 0.41 6.74 11.06
C THR A 97 1.84 6.59 10.53
N ASP A 98 2.78 6.17 11.39
CA ASP A 98 4.16 5.86 11.00
C ASP A 98 4.19 4.75 9.93
N ALA A 99 3.29 3.78 10.05
CA ALA A 99 3.15 2.67 9.11
C ALA A 99 2.78 3.13 7.70
N PHE A 100 1.82 4.07 7.57
CA PHE A 100 1.47 4.69 6.30
C PHE A 100 2.67 5.42 5.68
N THR A 101 3.38 6.22 6.49
CA THR A 101 4.54 6.98 6.04
C THR A 101 5.66 6.06 5.55
N LEU A 102 5.93 4.97 6.26
CA LEU A 102 6.91 3.96 5.88
C LEU A 102 6.53 3.25 4.57
N LEU A 103 5.27 2.82 4.41
CA LEU A 103 4.79 2.19 3.18
C LEU A 103 4.89 3.13 1.98
N LYS A 104 4.45 4.39 2.14
CA LYS A 104 4.52 5.41 1.09
C LYS A 104 5.97 5.68 0.69
N SER A 105 6.87 5.79 1.69
CA SER A 105 8.30 5.98 1.46
C SER A 105 8.92 4.77 0.77
N ALA A 106 8.65 3.55 1.25
CA ALA A 106 9.14 2.32 0.66
C ALA A 106 8.71 2.17 -0.80
N MET A 107 7.46 2.52 -1.13
CA MET A 107 6.96 2.48 -2.49
C MET A 107 7.62 3.54 -3.39
N THR A 108 7.71 4.79 -2.90
CA THR A 108 8.38 5.86 -3.65
C THR A 108 9.86 5.50 -3.88
N THR A 109 10.48 4.91 -2.87
CA THR A 109 11.86 4.44 -2.90
C THR A 109 12.02 3.25 -3.83
N SER A 110 11.11 2.28 -3.84
CA SER A 110 11.19 1.11 -4.74
C SER A 110 11.01 1.49 -6.20
N GLN A 111 10.14 2.48 -6.46
CA GLN A 111 10.02 3.10 -7.78
C GLN A 111 11.35 3.70 -8.20
N ASN A 112 12.04 4.44 -7.34
CA ASN A 112 13.30 5.11 -7.69
C ASN A 112 14.52 4.16 -7.71
N LEU A 113 14.60 3.17 -6.81
CA LEU A 113 15.80 2.36 -6.54
C LEU A 113 16.09 1.24 -7.54
N SER A 114 15.35 1.13 -8.64
CA SER A 114 15.47 0.00 -9.58
C SER A 114 16.82 -0.08 -10.37
N TYR A 115 17.97 0.42 -9.86
CA TYR A 115 19.27 0.63 -10.55
C TYR A 115 19.99 -0.72 -10.91
N THR A 116 20.90 -0.86 -11.89
CA THR A 116 22.04 0.00 -12.31
C THR A 116 22.42 -0.06 -13.81
N ASP A 117 21.72 -0.81 -14.67
CA ASP A 117 22.09 -1.02 -16.10
C ASP A 117 21.14 -0.35 -17.11
N ARG A 118 20.46 0.72 -16.66
CA ARG A 118 19.40 1.39 -17.41
C ARG A 118 19.81 2.81 -17.76
N ALA A 119 19.35 3.28 -18.92
CA ALA A 119 19.76 4.55 -19.51
C ALA A 119 19.45 5.76 -18.61
N ASN A 120 18.40 5.68 -17.78
CA ASN A 120 18.05 6.73 -16.83
C ASN A 120 17.97 6.18 -15.39
N PRO A 121 19.13 6.00 -14.75
CA PRO A 121 19.19 5.35 -13.45
C PRO A 121 18.47 6.20 -12.37
N GLY A 122 18.49 7.54 -12.52
CA GLY A 122 17.85 8.55 -11.66
C GLY A 122 16.34 8.46 -11.45
N GLU A 123 15.63 7.79 -12.35
CA GLU A 123 14.16 7.81 -12.39
C GLU A 123 13.57 6.44 -12.11
N SER A 124 12.23 6.33 -12.10
CA SER A 124 11.60 5.04 -11.84
C SER A 124 11.55 4.14 -13.06
N ILE A 125 11.61 2.82 -12.85
CA ILE A 125 11.44 1.83 -13.93
C ILE A 125 10.10 2.00 -14.68
N PHE A 126 9.08 2.50 -13.98
CA PHE A 126 7.79 2.81 -14.59
C PHE A 126 7.90 3.97 -15.58
N LYS A 127 8.76 4.96 -15.33
CA LYS A 127 8.97 6.08 -16.25
C LYS A 127 9.77 5.66 -17.49
N ASP A 128 10.73 4.76 -17.32
CA ASP A 128 11.44 4.14 -18.46
C ASP A 128 10.47 3.32 -19.33
N ALA A 129 9.59 2.54 -18.69
CA ALA A 129 8.55 1.77 -19.39
C ALA A 129 7.54 2.68 -20.10
N ASP A 130 7.12 3.76 -19.46
CA ASP A 130 6.23 4.79 -20.02
C ASP A 130 6.83 5.40 -21.29
N GLU A 131 8.07 5.90 -21.23
CA GLU A 131 8.77 6.48 -22.38
C GLU A 131 8.95 5.47 -23.52
N ALA A 132 9.33 4.24 -23.21
CA ALA A 132 9.49 3.18 -24.22
C ALA A 132 8.16 2.85 -24.91
N LEU A 133 7.09 2.63 -24.13
CA LEU A 133 5.76 2.33 -24.66
C LEU A 133 5.19 3.54 -25.41
N TYR A 134 5.46 4.75 -24.96
CA TYR A 134 5.01 5.98 -25.61
C TYR A 134 5.65 6.15 -26.98
N ARG A 135 6.96 5.91 -27.10
CA ARG A 135 7.66 5.88 -28.39
C ARG A 135 7.07 4.82 -29.32
N VAL A 136 6.78 3.62 -28.82
CA VAL A 136 6.18 2.56 -29.63
C VAL A 136 4.74 2.90 -30.02
N LYS A 137 3.98 3.58 -29.16
CA LYS A 137 2.63 4.07 -29.48
C LYS A 137 2.66 5.11 -30.61
N GLN A 138 3.60 6.06 -30.56
CA GLN A 138 3.77 7.06 -31.63
C GLN A 138 4.30 6.45 -32.94
N ASN A 139 5.28 5.55 -32.85
CA ASN A 139 5.90 4.91 -34.01
C ASN A 139 5.05 3.75 -34.58
N GLY A 140 4.05 3.29 -33.84
CA GLY A 140 3.19 2.16 -34.16
C GLY A 140 2.33 2.31 -35.43
N LYS A 141 2.33 3.49 -36.07
CA LYS A 141 1.83 3.61 -37.45
C LYS A 141 2.73 2.91 -38.48
N HIS A 142 3.99 2.62 -38.16
CA HIS A 142 4.92 1.93 -39.05
C HIS A 142 5.86 0.97 -38.31
N GLY A 143 5.46 -0.30 -38.24
CA GLY A 143 6.40 -1.43 -38.28
C GLY A 143 7.14 -1.77 -36.99
N CYS A 144 7.33 -3.07 -36.80
CA CYS A 144 8.06 -3.69 -35.71
C CYS A 144 9.44 -3.06 -35.47
N GLY A 145 9.75 -2.75 -34.21
CA GLY A 145 11.11 -2.47 -33.75
C GLY A 145 11.38 -3.27 -32.48
N PHE A 146 11.91 -4.47 -32.63
CA PHE A 146 12.69 -5.13 -31.59
C PHE A 146 14.13 -4.65 -31.75
N TYR A 147 14.77 -4.23 -30.66
CA TYR A 147 16.04 -4.72 -30.13
C TYR A 147 16.37 -3.93 -28.86
#